data_AF-A0A2L2NY28-F1
#
_entry.id   AF-A0A2L2NY28-F1
#
_cell.length_a   1.000
_cell.length_b   1.000
_cell.length_c   1.000
_cell.angle_alpha   90.00
_cell.angle_beta   90.00
_cell.angle_gamma   90.00
#
_symmetry.space_group_name_H-M   'P 1'
#
loop_
_entity.id
_entity.type
_entity.pdbx_description
1 polymer ?
#
loop_
_entity_poly.entity_id
_entity_poly.type
_entity_poly.pdbx_seq_one_letter_code
_entity_poly.pdbx_strand_id
1 'polypeptide(L)'
;MQVTTITYQRVLNLGDYNSARLEKTAVIPDDYEDHEVATQIIIESVERQIHEEHIHNQLDKEIRDRKKELAALKAEYKALQKELGILNEQNLVDNLILNAGGAASDDPADF
;
A
#
# COMPACT_ATOMS: atom_id res chain seq x y z
N MET A 1 6.23 13.51 -51.44
CA MET A 1 6.35 13.51 -49.97
C MET A 1 6.37 12.05 -49.53
N GLN A 2 7.58 11.49 -49.35
CA GLN A 2 7.73 10.19 -48.74
C GLN A 2 7.77 10.39 -47.22
N VAL A 3 7.20 9.44 -46.50
CA VAL A 3 6.96 9.53 -45.07
C VAL A 3 7.42 8.23 -44.46
N THR A 4 8.35 8.31 -43.52
CA THR A 4 8.91 7.15 -42.84
C THR A 4 8.22 6.98 -41.49
N THR A 5 7.64 5.80 -41.26
CA THR A 5 6.97 5.49 -39.98
C THR A 5 7.91 4.64 -39.12
N ILE A 6 8.20 5.10 -37.91
CA ILE A 6 9.02 4.37 -36.93
C ILE A 6 8.11 3.92 -35.80
N THR A 7 8.19 2.63 -35.49
CA THR A 7 7.48 2.02 -34.37
C THR A 7 8.51 1.44 -33.42
N TYR A 8 8.48 1.88 -32.17
CA TYR A 8 9.29 1.29 -31.10
C TYR A 8 8.37 0.58 -30.10
N GLN A 9 8.71 -0.67 -29.79
CA GLN A 9 7.97 -1.50 -28.84
C GLN A 9 8.92 -2.06 -27.79
N ARG A 10 8.55 -1.88 -26.52
CA ARG A 10 9.24 -2.49 -25.39
C ARG A 10 8.31 -3.44 -24.65
N VAL A 11 8.82 -4.64 -24.39
CA VAL A 11 8.14 -5.69 -23.64
C VAL A 11 8.71 -5.74 -22.23
N LEU A 12 7.88 -5.44 -21.23
CA LEU A 12 8.22 -5.63 -19.82
C LEU A 12 7.68 -6.95 -19.33
N ASN A 13 8.57 -7.77 -18.77
CA ASN A 13 8.20 -9.01 -18.12
C ASN A 13 7.89 -8.71 -16.64
N LEU A 14 6.64 -8.90 -16.22
CA LEU A 14 6.17 -8.47 -14.90
C LEU A 14 6.40 -9.52 -13.80
N GLY A 15 7.00 -10.66 -14.15
CA GLY A 15 7.36 -11.73 -13.22
C GLY A 15 6.24 -12.70 -12.88
N ASP A 16 5.01 -12.48 -13.37
CA ASP A 16 3.80 -13.26 -13.10
C ASP A 16 3.21 -13.92 -14.35
N TYR A 17 4.05 -14.38 -15.29
CA TYR A 17 3.69 -14.85 -16.65
C TYR A 17 2.91 -13.82 -17.49
N ASN A 18 2.69 -12.62 -16.98
CA ASN A 18 2.12 -11.50 -17.71
C ASN A 18 3.23 -10.58 -18.24
N SER A 19 3.05 -10.09 -19.46
CA SER A 19 3.94 -9.10 -20.07
C SER A 19 3.16 -7.83 -20.40
N ALA A 20 3.66 -6.68 -19.97
CA ALA A 20 3.18 -5.39 -20.45
C ALA A 20 3.91 -5.03 -21.74
N ARG A 21 3.18 -4.56 -22.75
CA ARG A 21 3.73 -4.07 -24.01
C ARG A 21 3.46 -2.58 -24.10
N LEU A 22 4.51 -1.79 -24.21
CA LEU A 22 4.39 -0.37 -24.55
C LEU A 22 4.91 -0.16 -25.96
N GLU A 23 4.12 0.52 -26.76
CA GLU A 23 4.39 0.78 -28.16
C GLU A 23 4.13 2.25 -28.47
N LYS A 24 5.03 2.87 -29.22
CA LYS A 24 4.83 4.22 -29.75
C LYS A 24 5.22 4.25 -31.21
N THR A 25 4.32 4.79 -32.00
CA THR A 25 4.49 5.01 -33.43
C THR A 25 4.66 6.49 -33.67
N ALA A 26 5.64 6.86 -34.47
CA ALA A 26 5.82 8.22 -34.93
C ALA A 26 6.05 8.25 -36.44
N VAL A 27 5.57 9.33 -37.05
CA VAL A 27 5.58 9.54 -38.49
C VAL A 27 6.56 10.68 -38.74
N ILE A 28 7.69 10.38 -39.39
CA ILE A 28 8.77 11.32 -39.66
C ILE A 28 8.69 11.72 -41.15
N PRO A 29 8.54 13.02 -41.47
CA PRO A 29 8.69 13.50 -42.84
C PRO A 29 10.14 13.30 -43.30
N ASP A 30 10.36 12.79 -44.51
CA ASP A 30 11.72 12.56 -45.05
C ASP A 30 12.55 13.84 -45.23
N ASP A 31 11.94 15.02 -45.05
CA ASP A 31 12.59 16.32 -45.10
C ASP A 31 13.45 16.60 -43.85
N TYR A 32 13.36 15.75 -42.81
CA TYR A 32 14.27 15.76 -41.67
C TYR A 32 15.60 15.11 -42.06
N GLU A 33 16.65 15.93 -42.20
CA GLU A 33 18.01 15.51 -42.59
C GLU A 33 18.66 14.47 -41.65
N ASP A 34 18.05 14.18 -40.49
CA ASP A 34 18.62 13.29 -39.49
C ASP A 34 17.58 12.33 -38.89
N HIS A 35 17.30 11.26 -39.63
CA HIS A 35 16.42 10.17 -39.19
C HIS A 35 16.91 9.49 -37.89
N GLU A 36 18.23 9.50 -37.61
CA GLU A 36 18.77 8.94 -36.38
C GLU A 36 18.34 9.75 -35.17
N VAL A 37 18.40 11.08 -35.26
CA VAL A 37 17.93 11.98 -34.19
C VAL A 37 16.45 11.80 -33.91
N ALA A 38 15.62 11.70 -34.96
CA ALA A 38 14.19 11.49 -34.79
C ALA A 38 13.88 10.12 -34.15
N THR A 39 14.61 9.08 -34.53
CA THR A 39 14.52 7.74 -33.92
C THR A 39 14.91 7.77 -32.44
N GLN A 40 16.03 8.42 -32.12
CA GLN A 40 16.54 8.58 -30.76
C GLN A 40 15.51 9.25 -29.85
N ILE A 41 14.87 10.32 -30.30
CA ILE A 41 13.82 11.04 -29.54
C ILE A 41 12.62 10.14 -29.24
N ILE A 42 12.20 9.31 -30.20
CA ILE A 42 11.07 8.38 -30.01
C ILE A 42 11.43 7.34 -28.95
N ILE A 43 12.63 6.75 -29.04
CA ILE A 43 13.13 5.77 -28.08
C ILE A 43 13.18 6.38 -26.68
N GLU A 44 13.83 7.53 -26.52
CA GLU A 44 13.95 8.21 -25.22
C GLU A 44 12.58 8.56 -24.63
N SER A 45 11.63 8.96 -25.47
CA SER A 45 10.27 9.25 -25.02
C SER A 45 9.55 8.01 -24.50
N VAL A 46 9.67 6.88 -25.19
CA VAL A 46 9.06 5.61 -24.74
C VAL A 46 9.72 5.12 -23.47
N GLU A 47 11.05 5.14 -23.40
CA GLU A 47 11.81 4.76 -22.22
C GLU A 47 11.43 5.58 -20.99
N ARG A 48 11.28 6.89 -21.16
CA ARG A 48 10.86 7.79 -20.10
C ARG A 48 9.44 7.50 -19.63
N GLN A 49 8.50 7.32 -20.56
CA GLN A 49 7.11 6.98 -20.21
C GLN A 49 7.03 5.66 -19.44
N ILE A 50 7.79 4.65 -19.88
CA ILE A 50 7.88 3.36 -19.19
C ILE A 50 8.41 3.52 -17.77
N HIS A 51 9.48 4.31 -17.60
CA HIS A 51 10.08 4.52 -16.30
C HIS A 51 9.10 5.23 -15.34
N GLU A 52 8.44 6.28 -15.83
CA GLU A 52 7.45 7.03 -15.06
C GLU A 52 6.25 6.15 -14.68
N GLU A 53 5.65 5.43 -15.63
CA GLU A 53 4.52 4.52 -15.33
C GLU A 53 4.91 3.38 -14.39
N HIS A 54 6.10 2.81 -14.54
CA HIS A 54 6.56 1.73 -13.67
C HIS A 54 6.74 2.22 -12.23
N ILE A 55 7.35 3.40 -12.04
CA ILE A 55 7.50 4.02 -10.72
C ILE A 55 6.13 4.32 -10.11
N HIS A 56 5.22 4.92 -10.88
CA HIS A 56 3.87 5.22 -10.40
C HIS A 56 3.14 3.96 -9.93
N ASN A 57 3.18 2.89 -10.73
CA ASN A 57 2.55 1.62 -10.37
C ASN A 57 3.15 0.97 -9.12
N GLN A 58 4.48 1.06 -8.95
CA GLN A 58 5.16 0.57 -7.74
C GLN A 58 4.73 1.37 -6.50
N LEU A 59 4.73 2.71 -6.60
CA LEU A 59 4.31 3.58 -5.50
C LEU A 59 2.84 3.36 -5.13
N ASP A 60 1.95 3.22 -6.12
CA ASP A 60 0.53 2.94 -5.88
C ASP A 60 0.29 1.58 -5.23
N LYS A 61 1.13 0.59 -5.54
CA LYS A 61 1.10 -0.71 -4.85
C LYS A 61 1.55 -0.55 -3.40
N GLU A 62 2.67 0.12 -3.16
CA GLU A 62 3.19 0.33 -1.81
C GLU A 62 2.21 1.12 -0.94
N ILE A 63 1.60 2.18 -1.48
CA ILE A 63 0.56 2.96 -0.78
C ILE A 63 -0.63 2.08 -0.40
N ARG A 64 -1.08 1.19 -1.30
CA ARG A 64 -2.19 0.27 -0.99
C ARG A 64 -1.80 -0.73 0.10
N ASP A 65 -0.60 -1.27 0.04
CA ASP A 65 -0.12 -2.25 1.01
C ASP A 65 0.04 -1.61 2.39
N ARG A 66 0.65 -0.41 2.47
CA ARG A 66 0.76 0.37 3.72
C ARG A 66 -0.60 0.75 4.29
N LYS A 67 -1.59 1.11 3.45
CA LYS A 67 -2.96 1.38 3.91
C LYS A 67 -3.61 0.14 4.52
N LYS A 68 -3.38 -1.05 3.95
CA LYS A 68 -3.87 -2.31 4.51
C LYS A 68 -3.22 -2.63 5.86
N GLU A 69 -1.89 -2.50 5.95
CA GLU A 69 -1.15 -2.67 7.21
C GLU A 69 -1.68 -1.74 8.30
N LEU A 70 -1.89 -0.46 7.98
CA LEU A 70 -2.42 0.53 8.92
C LEU A 70 -3.84 0.15 9.39
N ALA A 71 -4.70 -0.31 8.47
CA ALA A 71 -6.04 -0.77 8.82
C ALA A 71 -6.02 -2.00 9.74
N ALA A 72 -5.15 -2.98 9.46
CA ALA A 72 -4.97 -4.15 10.30
C ALA A 72 -4.47 -3.76 11.71
N LEU A 73 -3.44 -2.91 11.78
CA LEU A 73 -2.87 -2.47 13.05
C LEU A 73 -3.86 -1.66 13.90
N LYS A 74 -4.71 -0.84 13.26
CA LYS A 74 -5.81 -0.15 13.96
C LYS A 74 -6.86 -1.11 14.51
N ALA A 75 -7.17 -2.17 13.78
CA ALA A 75 -8.10 -3.20 14.25
C ALA A 75 -7.53 -3.94 15.46
N GLU A 76 -6.25 -4.34 15.39
CA GLU A 76 -5.53 -4.97 16.50
C GLU A 76 -5.47 -4.05 17.73
N TYR A 77 -5.13 -2.78 17.55
CA TYR A 77 -5.09 -1.81 18.64
C TYR A 77 -6.45 -1.66 19.33
N LYS A 78 -7.53 -1.58 18.54
CA LYS A 78 -8.90 -1.49 19.09
C LYS A 78 -9.32 -2.78 19.81
N ALA A 79 -8.89 -3.93 19.31
CA ALA A 79 -9.14 -5.22 19.97
C ALA A 79 -8.42 -5.27 21.33
N LEU A 80 -7.12 -4.92 21.37
CA LEU A 80 -6.35 -4.85 22.61
C LEU A 80 -6.93 -3.85 23.62
N GLN A 81 -7.38 -2.68 23.17
CA GLN A 81 -8.04 -1.71 24.06
C GLN A 81 -9.31 -2.29 24.69
N LYS A 82 -10.09 -3.06 23.93
CA LYS A 82 -11.29 -3.70 24.43
C LYS A 82 -10.95 -4.79 25.45
N GLU A 83 -9.95 -5.62 25.18
CA GLU A 83 -9.47 -6.64 26.11
C GLU A 83 -8.96 -6.03 27.42
N LEU A 84 -8.18 -4.94 27.33
CA LEU A 84 -7.72 -4.18 28.50
C LEU A 84 -8.89 -3.63 29.32
N GLY A 85 -9.93 -3.08 28.66
CA GLY A 85 -11.13 -2.60 29.34
C GLY A 85 -11.84 -3.70 30.12
N ILE A 86 -12.05 -4.86 29.49
CA ILE A 86 -12.69 -6.02 30.12
C ILE A 86 -11.87 -6.51 31.32
N LEU A 87 -10.54 -6.61 31.17
CA LEU A 87 -9.66 -7.05 32.25
C LEU A 87 -9.66 -6.08 33.44
N ASN A 88 -9.76 -4.78 33.16
CA ASN A 88 -9.80 -3.75 34.19
C ASN A 88 -11.13 -3.76 34.95
N GLU A 89 -12.25 -3.97 34.24
CA GLU A 89 -13.58 -4.16 34.84
C GLU A 89 -13.64 -5.42 35.71
N GLN A 90 -13.06 -6.53 35.27
CA GLN A 90 -12.95 -7.77 36.05
C GLN A 90 -12.14 -7.56 37.34
N ASN A 91 -10.98 -6.90 37.26
CA ASN A 91 -10.19 -6.55 38.44
C ASN A 91 -10.95 -5.65 39.42
N LEU A 92 -11.75 -4.71 38.93
CA LEU A 92 -12.59 -3.85 39.76
C LEU A 92 -13.66 -4.66 40.52
N VAL A 93 -14.31 -5.61 39.83
CA VAL A 93 -15.31 -6.50 40.43
C VAL A 93 -14.68 -7.42 41.47
N ASP A 94 -13.53 -8.02 41.18
CA ASP A 94 -12.82 -8.91 42.11
C ASP A 94 -12.38 -8.16 43.38
N ASN A 95 -11.89 -6.91 43.24
CA ASN A 95 -11.55 -6.06 44.38
C ASN A 95 -12.77 -5.63 45.21
N LEU A 96 -13.93 -5.40 44.58
CA LEU A 96 -15.17 -5.08 45.28
C LEU A 96 -15.69 -6.28 46.08
N ILE A 97 -15.62 -7.49 45.54
CA ILE A 97 -16.03 -8.73 46.22
C ILE A 97 -15.14 -9.00 47.44
N LEU A 98 -13.81 -8.80 47.31
CA LEU A 98 -12.87 -8.96 48.41
C LEU A 98 -13.11 -7.96 49.55
N ASN A 99 -13.45 -6.70 49.23
CA ASN A 99 -13.79 -5.69 50.25
C ASN A 99 -15.16 -5.92 50.90
N ALA A 100 -16.15 -6.43 50.16
CA ALA A 100 -17.47 -6.71 50.71
C ALA A 100 -17.49 -7.93 51.64
N GLY A 101 -16.59 -8.91 51.43
CA GLY A 101 -16.45 -10.10 52.29
C GLY A 101 -15.75 -9.85 53.63
N GLY A 102 -15.02 -8.74 53.78
CA GLY A 102 -14.25 -8.41 54.99
C GLY A 102 -15.02 -7.72 56.11
N ALA A 103 -16.27 -7.28 55.87
CA ALA A 103 -17.05 -6.48 56.84
C ALA A 103 -18.05 -7.29 57.68
N ALA A 104 -18.04 -8.63 57.60
CA ALA A 104 -19.06 -9.49 58.22
C ALA A 104 -18.61 -10.22 59.51
N SER A 105 -17.53 -9.78 60.17
CA SER A 105 -17.16 -10.27 61.51
C SER A 105 -17.06 -9.13 62.51
N ASP A 106 -18.15 -8.41 62.72
CA ASP A 106 -18.39 -7.72 64.00
C ASP A 106 -19.06 -8.74 64.92
N ASP A 107 -18.26 -9.29 65.82
CA ASP A 107 -18.66 -10.16 66.92
C ASP A 107 -19.38 -9.30 67.97
N PRO A 108 -20.70 -9.46 68.22
CA PRO A 108 -21.36 -8.75 69.29
C PRO A 108 -21.26 -9.60 70.56
N ALA A 109 -20.26 -9.34 71.39
CA ALA A 109 -20.23 -9.88 72.75
C ALA A 109 -20.44 -8.76 73.78
N ASP A 110 -21.70 -8.70 74.21
CA ASP A 110 -22.28 -8.04 75.39
C ASP A 110 -21.49 -8.24 76.70
N PHE A 111 -21.65 -7.24 77.58
CA PHE A 111 -21.65 -7.22 79.07
C PHE A 111 -20.92 -8.30 79.89
#